data_AF-A0A443IJJ5-F1
#
_entry.id   AF-A0A443IJJ5-F1
#
_cell.length_a   1.000
_cell.length_b   1.000
_cell.length_c   1.000
_cell.angle_alpha   90.00
_cell.angle_beta   90.00
_cell.angle_gamma   90.00
#
_symmetry.space_group_name_H-M   'P 1'
#
loop_
_entity.id
_entity.type
_entity.pdbx_description
1 polymer ?
#
loop_
_entity_poly.entity_id
_entity_poly.type
_entity_poly.pdbx_seq_one_letter_code
_entity_poly.pdbx_strand_id
1 'polypeptide(L)'
;MIRRRKHSRFTPFTALSKHRQRDAFVQLRWKILGDAPTYGGLFTSDLVLDEPGRPDIYRQWFDFMFLGLDGRSVWNASIITGNLQFWDRVQNLAAERTNARLSKTELEEEFRWQFSPAFHVGRQKYFRVTRPEPSRHAALEGLTVREYEERTASEILRDTPPEIHETFRLDRSYRYGIGLEIVVASPTIDRTVIEDAIRRFRELGETDWQNPNPIPRDHLPLQTEAEAMAATGPYMPPG
;
A
#
# COMPACT_ATOMS: atom_id res chain seq x y z
N MET A 1 30.26 -10.95 -18.75
CA MET A 1 29.61 -11.89 -17.81
C MET A 1 29.53 -11.26 -16.43
N ILE A 2 28.38 -10.67 -16.08
CA ILE A 2 28.19 -10.03 -14.77
C ILE A 2 27.57 -11.08 -13.83
N ARG A 3 28.33 -11.50 -12.82
CA ARG A 3 27.82 -12.33 -11.72
C ARG A 3 26.74 -11.54 -10.99
N ARG A 4 25.46 -11.89 -11.20
CA ARG A 4 24.34 -11.43 -10.37
C ARG A 4 24.63 -11.81 -8.93
N ARG A 5 24.79 -10.80 -8.05
CA ARG A 5 24.82 -11.00 -6.59
C ARG A 5 23.53 -11.70 -6.17
N LYS A 6 23.63 -12.88 -5.53
CA LYS A 6 22.51 -13.58 -4.88
C LYS A 6 21.98 -12.71 -3.73
N HIS A 7 20.98 -11.87 -4.01
CA HIS A 7 20.18 -11.24 -2.96
C HIS A 7 18.97 -12.13 -2.66
N SER A 8 19.15 -13.04 -1.71
CA SER A 8 18.08 -13.46 -0.78
C SER A 8 18.73 -14.25 0.36
N ARG A 9 18.86 -13.60 1.53
CA ARG A 9 19.37 -14.20 2.78
C ARG A 9 18.25 -14.74 3.66
N PHE A 10 17.05 -14.94 3.11
CA PHE A 10 15.90 -15.43 3.86
C PHE A 10 15.16 -16.53 3.10
N THR A 11 14.55 -17.44 3.85
CA THR A 11 13.69 -18.49 3.31
C THR A 11 12.25 -17.99 3.32
N PRO A 12 11.55 -17.95 2.18
CA PRO A 12 10.12 -17.64 2.12
C PRO A 12 9.30 -18.61 2.98
N PHE A 13 8.15 -18.17 3.48
CA PHE A 13 7.28 -18.99 4.33
C PHE A 13 6.87 -20.31 3.66
N THR A 14 6.54 -20.23 2.38
CA THR A 14 6.15 -21.37 1.53
C THR A 14 7.26 -22.41 1.38
N ALA A 15 8.52 -22.01 1.54
CA ALA A 15 9.69 -22.88 1.48
C ALA A 15 10.11 -23.46 2.85
N LEU A 16 9.42 -23.11 3.94
CA LEU A 16 9.64 -23.72 5.25
C LEU A 16 9.17 -25.18 5.28
N SER A 17 9.68 -25.97 6.23
CA SER A 17 9.15 -27.32 6.46
C SER A 17 7.71 -27.26 6.97
N LYS A 18 6.93 -28.31 6.69
CA LYS A 18 5.53 -28.43 7.16
C LYS A 18 5.39 -28.25 8.68
N HIS A 19 6.39 -28.69 9.45
CA HIS A 19 6.43 -28.49 10.90
C HIS A 19 6.53 -27.01 11.26
N ARG A 20 7.48 -26.28 10.67
CA ARG A 20 7.68 -24.84 10.93
C ARG A 20 6.48 -24.00 10.50
N GLN A 21 5.83 -24.36 9.40
CA GLN A 21 4.57 -23.71 8.98
C GLN A 21 3.47 -23.94 10.02
N ARG A 22 3.33 -25.18 10.52
CA ARG A 22 2.37 -25.51 11.58
C ARG A 22 2.67 -24.78 12.90
N ASP A 23 3.93 -24.67 13.28
CA ASP A 23 4.33 -23.93 14.49
C ASP A 23 3.92 -22.46 14.38
N ALA A 24 4.21 -21.82 13.25
CA ALA A 24 3.81 -20.43 12.98
C ALA A 24 2.29 -20.27 12.96
N PHE A 25 1.56 -21.21 12.36
CA PHE A 25 0.09 -21.24 12.39
C PHE A 25 -0.45 -21.29 13.82
N VAL A 26 0.09 -22.17 14.67
CA VAL A 26 -0.34 -22.31 16.06
C VAL A 26 -0.01 -21.05 16.87
N GLN A 27 1.18 -20.47 16.68
CA GLN A 27 1.56 -19.21 17.33
C GLN A 27 0.60 -18.08 16.96
N LEU A 28 0.30 -17.92 15.67
CA LEU A 28 -0.64 -16.91 15.22
C LEU A 28 -2.06 -17.17 15.73
N ARG A 29 -2.51 -18.43 15.79
CA ARG A 29 -3.80 -18.78 16.38
C ARG A 29 -3.93 -18.28 17.82
N TRP A 30 -2.90 -18.47 18.64
CA TRP A 30 -2.93 -17.98 20.02
C TRP A 30 -2.93 -16.45 20.09
N LYS A 31 -2.17 -15.79 19.20
CA LYS A 31 -2.21 -14.31 19.10
C LYS A 31 -3.61 -13.82 18.75
N ILE A 32 -4.25 -14.37 17.73
CA ILE A 32 -5.63 -14.02 17.32
C ILE A 32 -6.63 -14.22 18.46
N LEU A 33 -6.51 -15.31 19.22
CA LEU A 33 -7.37 -15.56 20.39
C LEU A 33 -7.14 -14.53 21.50
N GLY A 34 -5.90 -14.13 21.74
CA GLY A 34 -5.54 -13.08 22.70
C GLY A 34 -6.09 -11.72 22.29
N ASP A 35 -6.02 -11.38 21.00
CA ASP A 35 -6.46 -10.09 20.47
C ASP A 35 -7.95 -10.07 20.08
N ALA A 36 -8.70 -11.14 20.36
CA ALA A 36 -10.12 -11.25 20.02
C ALA A 36 -11.00 -10.10 20.56
N PRO A 37 -10.75 -9.55 21.78
CA PRO A 37 -11.49 -8.37 22.24
C PRO A 37 -11.34 -7.14 21.34
N THR A 38 -10.23 -7.03 20.61
CA THR A 38 -9.93 -5.90 19.72
C THR A 38 -10.36 -6.20 18.29
N TYR A 39 -10.00 -7.37 17.74
CA TYR A 39 -10.15 -7.67 16.30
C TYR A 39 -11.23 -8.71 15.97
N GLY A 40 -11.99 -9.20 16.95
CA GLY A 40 -13.10 -10.12 16.69
C GLY A 40 -12.71 -11.58 16.44
N GLY A 41 -11.43 -11.94 16.55
CA GLY A 41 -10.96 -13.33 16.56
C GLY A 41 -10.82 -14.00 15.18
N LEU A 42 -10.99 -13.26 14.07
CA LEU A 42 -10.68 -13.76 12.72
C LEU A 42 -9.26 -13.39 12.26
N PHE A 43 -8.73 -12.30 12.79
CA PHE A 43 -7.40 -11.79 12.45
C PHE A 43 -6.76 -11.10 13.66
N THR A 44 -5.50 -10.71 13.49
CA THR A 44 -4.74 -9.84 14.39
C THR A 44 -3.96 -8.83 13.56
N SER A 45 -3.58 -7.71 14.16
CA SER A 45 -2.69 -6.72 13.57
C SER A 45 -1.84 -6.05 14.64
N ASP A 46 -0.67 -5.54 14.23
CA ASP A 46 0.16 -4.67 15.05
C ASP A 46 -0.23 -3.17 14.88
N LEU A 47 -1.22 -2.86 14.03
CA LEU A 47 -1.73 -1.52 13.77
C LEU A 47 -3.03 -1.23 14.51
N VAL A 48 -3.28 0.02 14.89
CA VAL A 48 -4.56 0.43 15.50
C VAL A 48 -5.63 0.60 14.42
N LEU A 49 -6.71 -0.19 14.49
CA LEU A 49 -7.81 -0.15 13.52
C LEU A 49 -8.81 0.98 13.77
N ASP A 50 -9.31 1.07 15.00
CA ASP A 50 -10.42 1.96 15.37
C ASP A 50 -9.93 3.09 16.28
N GLU A 51 -8.99 3.89 15.77
CA GLU A 51 -8.49 5.08 16.45
C GLU A 51 -9.62 6.15 16.58
N PRO A 52 -10.01 6.54 17.82
CA PRO A 52 -11.12 7.47 18.02
C PRO A 52 -10.85 8.82 17.36
N GLY A 53 -11.83 9.31 16.60
CA GLY A 53 -11.76 10.61 15.94
C GLY A 53 -10.87 10.65 14.69
N ARG A 54 -10.34 9.50 14.23
CA ARG A 54 -9.61 9.42 12.96
C ARG A 54 -10.54 9.66 11.77
N PRO A 55 -10.27 10.67 10.92
CA PRO A 55 -11.07 10.90 9.74
C PRO A 55 -11.02 9.73 8.76
N ASP A 56 -12.13 9.50 8.06
CA ASP A 56 -12.31 8.38 7.13
C ASP A 56 -11.29 8.37 5.99
N ILE A 57 -10.79 9.54 5.58
CA ILE A 57 -9.72 9.64 4.56
C ILE A 57 -8.42 8.95 4.97
N TYR A 58 -8.19 8.74 6.26
CA TYR A 58 -7.04 7.98 6.75
C TYR A 58 -7.34 6.50 6.95
N ARG A 59 -8.59 6.05 6.77
CA ARG A 59 -9.04 4.66 6.93
C ARG A 59 -9.09 3.92 5.59
N GLN A 60 -8.04 4.10 4.79
CA GLN A 60 -8.00 3.64 3.39
C GLN A 60 -7.09 2.43 3.15
N TRP A 61 -6.26 2.08 4.14
CA TRP A 61 -5.41 0.90 4.12
C TRP A 61 -5.32 0.28 5.52
N PHE A 62 -5.04 -1.02 5.58
CA PHE A 62 -4.74 -1.72 6.83
C PHE A 62 -3.93 -2.99 6.56
N ASP A 63 -2.92 -3.27 7.39
CA ASP A 63 -2.20 -4.54 7.37
C ASP A 63 -2.69 -5.45 8.50
N PHE A 64 -2.86 -6.74 8.22
CA PHE A 64 -3.33 -7.71 9.20
C PHE A 64 -2.87 -9.12 8.85
N MET A 65 -2.99 -10.04 9.81
CA MET A 65 -2.67 -11.44 9.61
C MET A 65 -3.83 -12.35 10.03
N PHE A 66 -4.06 -13.41 9.26
CA PHE A 66 -5.08 -14.41 9.58
C PHE A 66 -4.64 -15.81 9.14
N LEU A 67 -5.39 -16.81 9.62
CA LEU A 67 -5.10 -18.22 9.37
C LEU A 67 -5.79 -18.73 8.10
N GLY A 68 -5.07 -19.51 7.31
CA GLY A 68 -5.62 -20.27 6.19
C GLY A 68 -6.42 -21.50 6.61
N LEU A 69 -7.19 -22.06 5.69
CA LEU A 69 -8.08 -23.21 5.98
C LEU A 69 -7.34 -24.55 6.14
N ASP A 70 -6.12 -24.66 5.62
CA ASP A 70 -5.31 -25.90 5.59
C ASP A 70 -4.61 -26.25 6.92
N GLY A 71 -4.74 -25.40 7.95
CA GLY A 71 -4.10 -25.58 9.25
C GLY A 71 -2.59 -25.36 9.26
N ARG A 72 -2.02 -24.69 8.24
CA ARG A 72 -0.57 -24.39 8.11
C ARG A 72 -0.27 -23.04 7.47
N SER A 73 -1.15 -22.55 6.61
CA SER A 73 -1.00 -21.29 5.90
C SER A 73 -1.28 -20.12 6.85
N VAL A 74 -0.38 -19.14 6.80
CA VAL A 74 -0.53 -17.85 7.47
C VAL A 74 -0.59 -16.82 6.37
N TRP A 75 -1.67 -16.04 6.34
CA TRP A 75 -1.83 -14.93 5.41
C TRP A 75 -1.34 -13.66 6.08
N ASN A 76 -0.40 -12.99 5.41
CA ASN A 76 0.09 -11.66 5.79
C ASN A 76 -0.48 -10.69 4.77
N ALA A 77 -1.57 -10.03 5.14
CA ALA A 77 -2.43 -9.34 4.22
C ALA A 77 -2.31 -7.82 4.37
N SER A 78 -2.37 -7.13 3.24
CA SER A 78 -2.59 -5.69 3.15
C SER A 78 -3.90 -5.46 2.41
N ILE A 79 -4.84 -4.75 3.02
CA ILE A 79 -6.11 -4.37 2.41
C ILE A 79 -6.14 -2.88 2.15
N ILE A 80 -6.59 -2.50 0.96
CA ILE A 80 -6.83 -1.11 0.58
C ILE A 80 -8.25 -0.96 0.02
N THR A 81 -8.79 0.24 0.16
CA THR A 81 -10.07 0.61 -0.46
C THR A 81 -9.92 0.78 -1.97
N GLY A 82 -11.03 0.67 -2.69
CA GLY A 82 -11.12 1.09 -4.09
C GLY A 82 -10.75 2.55 -4.29
N ASN A 83 -11.00 3.41 -3.29
CA ASN A 83 -10.62 4.83 -3.32
C ASN A 83 -9.12 5.03 -3.36
N LEU A 84 -8.37 4.39 -2.45
CA LEU A 84 -6.90 4.49 -2.43
C LEU A 84 -6.30 3.89 -3.69
N GLN A 85 -6.77 2.71 -4.09
CA GLN A 85 -6.33 2.07 -5.34
C GLN A 85 -6.61 2.96 -6.57
N PHE A 86 -7.72 3.71 -6.58
CA PHE A 86 -8.04 4.68 -7.62
C PHE A 86 -7.08 5.86 -7.63
N TRP A 87 -6.88 6.51 -6.48
CA TRP A 87 -5.93 7.62 -6.34
C TRP A 87 -4.52 7.20 -6.74
N ASP A 88 -4.04 6.06 -6.26
CA ASP A 88 -2.74 5.51 -6.65
C ASP A 88 -2.65 5.29 -8.15
N ARG A 89 -3.70 4.79 -8.81
CA ARG A 89 -3.68 4.61 -10.28
C ARG A 89 -3.65 5.92 -11.03
N VAL A 90 -4.45 6.91 -10.61
CA VAL A 90 -4.44 8.24 -11.22
C VAL A 90 -3.06 8.87 -11.07
N GLN A 91 -2.46 8.80 -9.88
CA GLN A 91 -1.13 9.37 -9.63
C GLN A 91 -0.03 8.64 -10.38
N ASN A 92 -0.06 7.30 -10.43
CA ASN A 92 0.92 6.53 -11.21
C ASN A 92 0.83 6.87 -12.71
N LEU A 93 -0.38 6.98 -13.26
CA LEU A 93 -0.57 7.37 -14.66
C LEU A 93 -0.12 8.82 -14.92
N ALA A 94 -0.35 9.73 -13.97
CA ALA A 94 0.14 11.11 -14.06
C ALA A 94 1.68 11.13 -14.07
N ALA A 95 2.31 10.43 -13.14
CA ALA A 95 3.76 10.31 -13.06
C ALA A 95 4.37 9.67 -14.31
N GLU A 96 3.77 8.59 -14.84
CA GLU A 96 4.21 7.95 -16.09
C GLU A 96 4.15 8.92 -17.27
N ARG A 97 3.06 9.68 -17.40
CA ARG A 97 2.89 10.70 -18.47
C ARG A 97 3.88 11.86 -18.31
N THR A 98 4.11 12.34 -17.10
CA THR A 98 5.09 13.40 -16.81
C THR A 98 6.51 12.92 -17.10
N ASN A 99 6.89 11.75 -16.59
CA ASN A 99 8.23 11.19 -16.79
C ASN A 99 8.52 10.92 -18.27
N ALA A 100 7.52 10.53 -19.06
CA ALA A 100 7.67 10.33 -20.50
C ALA A 100 7.98 11.62 -21.29
N ARG A 101 7.74 12.81 -20.71
CA ARG A 101 8.08 14.11 -21.31
C ARG A 101 9.52 14.52 -21.05
N LEU A 102 10.13 14.01 -19.99
CA LEU A 102 11.48 14.39 -19.56
C LEU A 102 12.54 13.49 -20.20
N SER A 103 13.71 14.05 -20.44
CA SER A 103 14.89 13.27 -20.79
C SER A 103 15.39 12.45 -19.59
N LYS A 104 16.16 11.40 -19.87
CA LYS A 104 16.78 10.59 -18.81
C LYS A 104 17.66 11.42 -17.89
N THR A 105 18.40 12.39 -18.44
CA THR A 105 19.26 13.28 -17.66
C THR A 105 18.45 14.17 -16.72
N GLU A 106 17.35 14.76 -17.21
CA GLU A 106 16.46 15.58 -16.38
C GLU A 106 15.84 14.75 -15.25
N LEU A 107 15.40 13.51 -15.53
CA LEU A 107 14.90 12.59 -14.50
C LEU A 107 15.98 12.24 -13.47
N GLU A 108 17.18 11.90 -13.92
CA GLU A 108 18.30 11.58 -13.02
C GLU A 108 18.66 12.76 -12.12
N GLU A 109 18.60 13.99 -12.63
CA GLU A 109 18.85 15.20 -11.86
C GLU A 109 17.73 15.52 -10.86
N GLU A 110 16.46 15.41 -11.28
CA GLU A 110 15.29 15.65 -10.44
C GLU A 110 15.25 14.68 -9.25
N PHE A 111 15.51 13.39 -9.48
CA PHE A 111 15.47 12.35 -8.45
C PHE A 111 16.83 12.10 -7.77
N ARG A 112 17.83 12.96 -8.00
CA ARG A 112 19.14 12.83 -7.36
C ARG A 112 19.06 13.18 -5.89
N TRP A 113 19.19 12.16 -5.04
CA TRP A 113 19.33 12.34 -3.60
C TRP A 113 20.57 13.19 -3.27
N GLN A 114 20.36 14.30 -2.57
CA GLN A 114 21.45 15.11 -2.04
C GLN A 114 21.58 14.85 -0.54
N PHE A 115 22.81 14.67 -0.06
CA PHE A 115 23.11 14.39 1.33
C PHE A 115 24.04 15.47 1.88
N SER A 116 23.67 16.07 3.01
CA SER A 116 24.52 17.00 3.77
C SER A 116 24.89 16.38 5.12
N PRO A 117 26.10 16.58 5.66
CA PRO A 117 26.45 16.11 7.00
C PRO A 117 25.55 16.79 8.05
N ALA A 118 24.86 16.01 8.88
CA ALA A 118 23.93 16.54 9.89
C ALA A 118 24.63 16.77 11.24
N PHE A 119 25.23 15.72 11.80
CA PHE A 119 25.98 15.75 13.07
C PHE A 119 26.70 14.40 13.29
N HIS A 120 27.55 14.35 14.32
CA HIS A 120 28.27 13.15 14.74
C HIS A 120 27.82 12.71 16.13
N VAL A 121 27.63 11.40 16.33
CA VAL A 121 27.50 10.80 17.66
C VAL A 121 28.58 9.73 17.80
N GLY A 122 29.58 9.99 18.62
CA GLY A 122 30.78 9.15 18.73
C GLY A 122 31.49 9.01 17.38
N ARG A 123 31.55 7.78 16.84
CA ARG A 123 32.15 7.47 15.53
C ARG A 123 31.15 7.40 14.37
N GLN A 124 29.85 7.53 14.64
CA GLN A 124 28.81 7.42 13.62
C GLN A 124 28.53 8.80 12.99
N LYS A 125 28.61 8.86 11.65
CA LYS A 125 28.23 10.05 10.87
C LYS A 125 26.77 9.96 10.44
N TYR A 126 25.99 10.98 10.77
CA TYR A 126 24.61 11.10 10.31
C TYR A 126 24.55 12.12 9.17
N PHE A 127 23.80 11.78 8.12
CA PHE A 127 23.56 12.64 6.97
C PHE A 127 22.09 13.07 6.97
N ARG A 128 21.85 14.32 6.61
CA ARG A 128 20.52 14.85 6.31
C ARG A 128 20.32 14.74 4.81
N VAL A 129 19.20 14.14 4.41
CA VAL A 129 18.74 14.23 3.03
C VAL A 129 18.24 15.65 2.79
N THR A 130 18.81 16.32 1.80
CA THR A 130 18.29 17.58 1.27
C THR A 130 17.53 17.29 -0.01
N ARG A 131 16.27 17.70 -0.07
CA ARG A 131 15.51 17.66 -1.33
C ARG A 131 16.03 18.77 -2.24
N PRO A 132 16.31 18.50 -3.52
CA PRO A 132 16.62 19.55 -4.49
C PRO A 132 15.50 20.58 -4.52
N GLU A 133 15.82 21.82 -4.86
CA GLU A 133 14.79 22.80 -5.18
C GLU A 133 14.04 22.34 -6.45
N PRO A 134 12.69 22.42 -6.47
CA PRO A 134 11.91 22.03 -7.62
C PRO A 134 12.36 22.79 -8.88
N SER A 135 12.77 22.05 -9.91
CA SER A 135 13.21 22.63 -11.17
C SER A 135 12.04 22.80 -12.13
N ARG A 136 12.02 23.90 -12.87
CA ARG A 136 11.04 24.14 -13.94
C ARG A 136 11.56 23.57 -15.25
N HIS A 137 10.74 22.79 -15.93
CA HIS A 137 11.13 22.06 -17.13
C HIS A 137 10.41 22.62 -18.36
N ALA A 138 11.14 22.97 -19.42
CA ALA A 138 10.52 23.48 -20.65
C ALA A 138 9.59 22.44 -21.30
N ALA A 139 9.94 21.16 -21.21
CA ALA A 139 9.12 20.03 -21.67
C ALA A 139 7.79 19.88 -20.90
N LEU A 140 7.70 20.49 -19.71
CA LEU A 140 6.52 20.52 -18.85
C LEU A 140 5.86 21.90 -18.86
N GLU A 141 5.98 22.65 -19.97
CA GLU A 141 5.41 23.99 -20.12
C GLU A 141 5.90 24.99 -19.06
N GLY A 142 7.14 24.80 -18.57
CA GLY A 142 7.71 25.63 -17.51
C GLY A 142 7.18 25.31 -16.11
N LEU A 143 6.38 24.26 -15.95
CA LEU A 143 5.98 23.74 -14.65
C LEU A 143 7.09 22.88 -14.02
N THR A 144 7.03 22.75 -12.70
CA THR A 144 7.78 21.70 -11.99
C THR A 144 7.16 20.33 -12.23
N VAL A 145 7.91 19.26 -11.97
CA VAL A 145 7.40 17.87 -12.08
C VAL A 145 6.13 17.70 -11.26
N ARG A 146 6.13 18.15 -10.00
CA ARG A 146 4.97 18.06 -9.11
C ARG A 146 3.76 18.83 -9.64
N GLU A 147 3.95 20.09 -10.06
CA GLU A 147 2.85 20.92 -10.61
C GLU A 147 2.24 20.27 -11.88
N TYR A 148 3.08 19.71 -12.75
CA TYR A 148 2.61 19.04 -13.96
C TYR A 148 1.92 17.71 -13.65
N GLU A 149 2.43 16.92 -12.71
CA GLU A 149 1.78 15.69 -12.22
C GLU A 149 0.41 15.98 -11.63
N GLU A 150 0.29 16.98 -10.74
CA GLU A 150 -0.99 17.39 -10.16
C GLU A 150 -2.00 17.79 -11.24
N ARG A 151 -1.58 18.61 -12.21
CA ARG A 151 -2.44 18.98 -13.36
C ARG A 151 -2.86 17.76 -14.18
N THR A 152 -1.92 16.87 -14.48
CA THR A 152 -2.17 15.65 -15.26
C THR A 152 -3.09 14.69 -14.51
N ALA A 153 -2.96 14.58 -13.19
CA ALA A 153 -3.84 13.78 -12.34
C ALA A 153 -5.28 14.31 -12.38
N SER A 154 -5.49 15.64 -12.29
CA SER A 154 -6.81 16.25 -12.44
C SER A 154 -7.42 16.02 -13.83
N GLU A 155 -6.61 16.10 -14.90
CA GLU A 155 -7.04 15.80 -16.26
C GLU A 155 -7.44 14.32 -16.43
N ILE A 156 -6.65 13.39 -15.90
CA ILE A 156 -6.98 11.95 -15.91
C ILE A 156 -8.29 11.72 -15.18
N LEU A 157 -8.47 12.29 -14.00
CA LEU A 157 -9.66 12.12 -13.19
C LEU A 157 -10.93 12.57 -13.91
N ARG A 158 -10.85 13.68 -14.66
CA ARG A 158 -11.97 14.26 -15.41
C ARG A 158 -12.25 13.53 -16.73
N ASP A 159 -11.19 13.26 -17.50
CA ASP A 159 -11.34 12.90 -18.91
C ASP A 159 -11.17 11.39 -19.16
N THR A 160 -10.32 10.71 -18.37
CA THR A 160 -9.98 9.29 -18.58
C THR A 160 -9.75 8.54 -17.26
N PRO A 161 -10.74 8.49 -16.35
CA PRO A 161 -10.57 7.85 -15.05
C PRO A 161 -10.29 6.34 -15.21
N PRO A 162 -9.29 5.78 -14.52
CA PRO A 162 -8.97 4.35 -14.63
C PRO A 162 -10.04 3.48 -14.00
N GLU A 163 -10.27 2.30 -14.58
CA GLU A 163 -11.12 1.26 -13.97
C GLU A 163 -10.38 0.58 -12.81
N ILE A 164 -11.11 0.36 -11.71
CA ILE A 164 -10.59 -0.32 -10.52
C ILE A 164 -11.45 -1.54 -10.26
N HIS A 165 -10.81 -2.66 -9.95
CA HIS A 165 -11.49 -3.91 -9.63
C HIS A 165 -11.17 -4.31 -8.20
N GLU A 166 -12.11 -4.97 -7.54
CA GLU A 166 -11.78 -5.74 -6.34
C GLU A 166 -10.84 -6.89 -6.74
N THR A 167 -9.81 -7.12 -5.94
CA THR A 167 -8.81 -8.14 -6.24
C THR A 167 -8.27 -8.79 -4.98
N PHE A 168 -7.89 -10.06 -5.13
CA PHE A 168 -6.98 -10.78 -4.24
C PHE A 168 -5.72 -11.13 -5.05
N ARG A 169 -4.54 -10.73 -4.57
CA ARG A 169 -3.26 -11.07 -5.20
C ARG A 169 -2.28 -11.67 -4.21
N LEU A 170 -1.73 -12.83 -4.52
CA LEU A 170 -0.87 -13.58 -3.62
C LEU A 170 0.61 -13.30 -3.92
N ASP A 171 1.39 -13.06 -2.86
CA ASP A 171 2.86 -13.06 -2.92
C ASP A 171 3.45 -14.20 -2.08
N ARG A 172 3.91 -15.25 -2.77
CA ARG A 172 4.53 -16.43 -2.13
C ARG A 172 6.01 -16.25 -1.80
N SER A 173 6.61 -15.12 -2.16
CA SER A 173 8.03 -14.81 -1.93
C SER A 173 8.30 -14.25 -0.53
N TYR A 174 7.24 -13.95 0.24
CA TYR A 174 7.35 -13.31 1.54
C TYR A 174 7.81 -14.24 2.67
N ARG A 175 8.40 -13.65 3.72
CA ARG A 175 9.01 -14.40 4.85
C ARG A 175 8.01 -14.72 5.97
N TYR A 176 7.14 -13.77 6.30
CA TYR A 176 6.34 -13.78 7.53
C TYR A 176 4.89 -14.22 7.28
N GLY A 177 4.73 -15.30 6.52
CA GLY A 177 3.46 -15.73 5.94
C GLY A 177 3.48 -15.65 4.42
N ILE A 178 2.36 -15.99 3.80
CA ILE A 178 2.08 -15.77 2.38
C ILE A 178 1.49 -14.38 2.26
N GLY A 179 2.09 -13.52 1.44
CA GLY A 179 1.60 -12.19 1.18
C GLY A 179 0.23 -12.23 0.48
N LEU A 180 -0.67 -11.33 0.85
CA LEU A 180 -1.97 -11.15 0.22
C LEU A 180 -2.29 -9.65 0.09
N GLU A 181 -2.38 -9.15 -1.13
CA GLU A 181 -2.88 -7.82 -1.41
C GLU A 181 -4.38 -7.89 -1.71
N ILE A 182 -5.16 -7.03 -1.06
CA ILE A 182 -6.62 -7.00 -1.17
C ILE A 182 -7.05 -5.59 -1.60
N VAL A 183 -7.88 -5.52 -2.64
CA VAL A 183 -8.63 -4.32 -3.00
C VAL A 183 -10.11 -4.60 -2.78
N VAL A 184 -10.80 -3.78 -1.98
CA VAL A 184 -12.23 -3.92 -1.69
C VAL A 184 -13.05 -2.72 -2.14
N ALA A 185 -14.29 -2.96 -2.57
CA ALA A 185 -15.25 -1.91 -2.90
C ALA A 185 -15.92 -1.34 -1.64
N SER A 186 -15.13 -0.70 -0.78
CA SER A 186 -15.58 -0.02 0.44
C SER A 186 -15.01 1.39 0.52
N PRO A 187 -15.76 2.39 1.01
CA PRO A 187 -15.26 3.75 1.18
C PRO A 187 -14.22 3.88 2.29
N THR A 188 -14.28 3.00 3.31
CA THR A 188 -13.37 2.96 4.45
C THR A 188 -13.10 1.51 4.87
N ILE A 189 -12.02 1.30 5.62
CA ILE A 189 -11.70 0.02 6.24
C ILE A 189 -12.05 0.08 7.72
N ASP A 190 -12.88 -0.86 8.12
CA ASP A 190 -13.17 -1.19 9.49
C ASP A 190 -13.06 -2.70 9.70
N ARG A 191 -13.36 -3.15 10.93
CA ARG A 191 -13.32 -4.57 11.28
C ARG A 191 -14.25 -5.41 10.40
N THR A 192 -15.46 -4.93 10.11
CA THR A 192 -16.46 -5.67 9.32
C THR A 192 -15.95 -5.93 7.91
N VAL A 193 -15.39 -4.89 7.26
CA VAL A 193 -14.81 -4.98 5.92
C VAL A 193 -13.67 -6.00 5.86
N ILE A 194 -12.80 -6.03 6.88
CA ILE A 194 -11.71 -7.01 6.96
C ILE A 194 -12.26 -8.43 7.13
N GLU A 195 -13.21 -8.63 8.05
CA GLU A 195 -13.82 -9.94 8.29
C GLU A 195 -14.54 -10.48 7.04
N ASP A 196 -15.26 -9.63 6.32
CA ASP A 196 -15.95 -9.99 5.08
C ASP A 196 -14.98 -10.30 3.94
N ALA A 197 -13.88 -9.54 3.82
CA ALA A 197 -12.82 -9.85 2.88
C ALA A 197 -12.17 -11.22 3.16
N ILE A 198 -11.92 -11.56 4.43
CA ILE A 198 -11.40 -12.87 4.84
C ILE A 198 -12.39 -13.99 4.48
N ARG A 199 -13.68 -13.81 4.78
CA ARG A 199 -14.73 -14.79 4.45
C ARG A 199 -14.79 -15.03 2.94
N ARG A 200 -14.86 -13.96 2.15
CA ARG A 200 -14.89 -14.04 0.69
C ARG A 200 -13.65 -14.70 0.12
N PHE A 201 -12.46 -14.35 0.61
CA PHE A 201 -11.22 -14.97 0.17
C PHE A 201 -11.21 -16.49 0.42
N ARG A 202 -11.73 -16.93 1.56
CA ARG A 202 -11.90 -18.36 1.89
C ARG A 202 -12.93 -19.05 1.00
N GLU A 203 -14.07 -18.41 0.75
CA GLU A 203 -15.12 -18.93 -0.14
C GLU A 203 -14.62 -19.13 -1.57
N LEU A 204 -13.72 -18.26 -2.04
CA LEU A 204 -13.07 -18.36 -3.34
C LEU A 204 -11.90 -19.35 -3.37
N GLY A 205 -11.60 -20.03 -2.26
CA GLY A 205 -10.56 -21.06 -2.19
C GLY A 205 -9.14 -20.55 -1.94
N GLU A 206 -9.00 -19.35 -1.36
CA GLU A 206 -7.71 -18.76 -0.97
C GLU A 206 -6.71 -18.61 -2.12
N THR A 207 -7.18 -18.09 -3.26
CA THR A 207 -6.41 -17.95 -4.52
C THR A 207 -6.49 -16.53 -5.09
N ASP A 208 -5.65 -16.23 -6.07
CA ASP A 208 -5.73 -15.00 -6.86
C ASP A 208 -7.12 -14.88 -7.50
N TRP A 209 -7.69 -13.68 -7.42
CA TRP A 209 -9.01 -13.39 -7.95
C TRP A 209 -9.13 -11.92 -8.32
N GLN A 210 -9.94 -11.64 -9.34
CA GLN A 210 -10.33 -10.30 -9.72
C GLN A 210 -11.82 -10.31 -10.03
N ASN A 211 -12.55 -9.31 -9.50
CA ASN A 211 -13.93 -9.11 -9.89
C ASN A 211 -13.99 -8.75 -11.38
N PRO A 212 -14.74 -9.47 -12.23
CA PRO A 212 -14.85 -9.14 -13.65
C PRO A 212 -15.48 -7.77 -13.89
N ASN A 213 -16.34 -7.31 -12.97
CA ASN A 213 -16.95 -6.00 -13.05
C ASN A 213 -16.11 -4.98 -12.28
N PRO A 214 -15.78 -3.82 -12.86
CA PRO A 214 -15.11 -2.76 -12.12
C PRO A 214 -16.03 -2.18 -11.04
N ILE A 215 -15.42 -1.56 -10.03
CA ILE A 215 -16.11 -0.74 -9.05
C ILE A 215 -16.79 0.41 -9.81
N PRO A 216 -18.11 0.62 -9.61
CA PRO A 216 -18.84 1.71 -10.26
C PRO A 216 -18.16 3.07 -10.04
N ARG A 217 -18.08 3.88 -11.09
CA ARG A 217 -17.36 5.17 -11.05
C ARG A 217 -17.91 6.13 -10.00
N ASP A 218 -19.21 6.10 -9.76
CA ASP A 218 -19.91 6.89 -8.74
C ASP A 218 -19.59 6.45 -7.31
N HIS A 219 -18.99 5.28 -7.12
CA HIS A 219 -18.45 4.81 -5.84
C HIS A 219 -16.97 5.18 -5.63
N LEU A 220 -16.32 5.81 -6.63
CA LEU A 220 -14.92 6.20 -6.60
C LEU A 220 -14.77 7.73 -6.47
N PRO A 221 -13.62 8.24 -5.97
CA PRO A 221 -13.43 9.66 -5.71
C PRO A 221 -13.60 10.56 -6.95
N LEU A 222 -14.24 11.72 -6.79
CA LEU A 222 -14.37 12.76 -7.83
C LEU A 222 -13.30 13.86 -7.73
N GLN A 223 -12.39 13.73 -6.76
CA GLN A 223 -11.30 14.65 -6.51
C GLN A 223 -10.01 13.85 -6.29
N THR A 224 -8.87 14.51 -6.45
CA THR A 224 -7.56 13.92 -6.15
C THR A 224 -7.39 13.67 -4.65
N GLU A 225 -6.47 12.78 -4.28
CA GLU A 225 -6.15 12.53 -2.87
C GLU A 225 -5.71 13.83 -2.18
N ALA A 226 -4.88 14.64 -2.84
CA ALA A 226 -4.40 15.91 -2.30
C ALA A 226 -5.54 16.88 -1.98
N GLU A 227 -6.52 17.02 -2.87
CA GLU A 227 -7.72 17.85 -2.63
C GLU A 227 -8.57 17.31 -1.48
N ALA A 228 -8.75 15.99 -1.42
CA ALA A 228 -9.50 15.34 -0.35
C ALA A 228 -8.83 15.52 1.02
N MET A 229 -7.50 15.41 1.08
CA MET A 229 -6.69 15.62 2.27
C MET A 229 -6.72 17.09 2.70
N ALA A 230 -6.62 18.02 1.76
CA ALA A 230 -6.72 19.45 2.03
C ALA A 230 -8.08 19.85 2.61
N ALA A 231 -9.17 19.23 2.13
CA ALA A 231 -10.53 19.49 2.62
C ALA A 231 -10.77 18.96 4.05
N THR A 232 -10.05 17.91 4.47
CA THR A 232 -10.22 17.29 5.79
C THR A 232 -9.50 18.05 6.91
N GLY A 233 -8.48 18.85 6.56
CA GLY A 233 -7.62 19.56 7.52
C GLY A 233 -6.56 18.66 8.18
N PRO A 234 -5.60 19.24 8.93
CA PRO A 234 -4.55 18.48 9.59
C PRO A 234 -5.12 17.62 10.72
N TYR A 235 -4.95 16.29 10.63
CA TYR A 235 -5.26 15.37 11.72
C TYR A 235 -4.03 15.19 12.61
N MET A 236 -4.19 15.39 13.92
CA MET A 236 -3.20 14.98 14.92
C MET A 236 -3.74 13.78 15.69
N PRO A 237 -3.07 12.62 15.65
CA PRO A 237 -3.48 11.45 16.42
C PRO A 237 -3.43 11.76 17.92
N PRO A 238 -4.31 11.16 18.75
CA PRO A 238 -4.18 11.24 20.20
C PRO A 238 -2.85 10.57 20.62
N GLY A 239 -2.05 11.28 21.41
CA GLY A 239 -0.76 10.80 21.93
C GLY A 239 -0.88 9.76 23.03
#